data_AF-A0A942Q0Y0-F1
#
_entry.id   AF-A0A942Q0Y0-F1
#
_cell.length_a   1.000
_cell.length_b   1.000
_cell.length_c   1.000
_cell.angle_alpha   90.00
_cell.angle_beta   90.00
_cell.angle_gamma   90.00
#
_symmetry.space_group_name_H-M   'P 1'
#
loop_
_entity.id
_entity.type
_entity.pdbx_description
1 polymer ?
#
loop_
_entity_poly.entity_id
_entity_poly.type
_entity_poly.pdbx_seq_one_letter_code
_entity_poly.pdbx_strand_id
1 'polypeptide(L)'
;MEILLLTAAALAGIAAGLWLGLRTGGRLQGGQAWRYWMCNALALIGGMLFAFLGQLVGAQWLAVAGLGFSGGGITGLKYGYGARVGVWAIHDRLLRSGDLPQEPAKRR
;
A
#
# COMPACT_ATOMS: atom_id res chain seq x y z
N MET A 1 15.64 -24.33 -2.46
CA MET A 1 15.99 -22.98 -2.95
C MET A 1 14.78 -22.15 -3.35
N GLU A 2 13.75 -22.75 -3.95
CA GLU A 2 12.55 -22.05 -4.42
C GLU A 2 11.82 -21.24 -3.33
N ILE A 3 11.60 -21.80 -2.14
CA ILE A 3 10.96 -21.08 -1.02
C ILE A 3 11.72 -19.81 -0.62
N LEU A 4 13.06 -19.85 -0.61
CA LEU A 4 13.88 -18.69 -0.28
C LEU A 4 13.72 -17.60 -1.33
N LEU A 5 13.68 -17.97 -2.62
CA LEU A 5 13.45 -17.04 -3.71
C LEU A 5 12.06 -16.40 -3.62
N LEU A 6 11.01 -17.19 -3.38
CA LEU A 6 9.64 -16.69 -3.22
C LEU A 6 9.53 -15.76 -2.01
N THR A 7 10.18 -16.10 -0.89
CA THR A 7 10.20 -15.27 0.31
C THR A 7 10.92 -13.95 0.04
N ALA A 8 12.09 -13.99 -0.58
CA ALA A 8 12.84 -12.79 -0.95
C ALA A 8 12.04 -11.90 -1.93
N ALA A 9 11.37 -12.51 -2.91
CA ALA A 9 10.53 -11.79 -3.86
C ALA A 9 9.31 -11.15 -3.19
N ALA A 10 8.66 -11.85 -2.24
CA ALA A 10 7.57 -11.30 -1.44
C ALA A 10 8.04 -10.07 -0.64
N LEU A 11 9.16 -10.20 0.09
CA LEU A 11 9.72 -9.11 0.89
C LEU A 11 10.14 -7.92 0.03
N ALA A 12 10.76 -8.17 -1.12
CA ALA A 12 11.14 -7.13 -2.07
C ALA A 12 9.90 -6.40 -2.63
N GLY A 13 8.86 -7.14 -3.00
CA GLY A 13 7.58 -6.59 -3.44
C GLY A 13 6.95 -5.72 -2.37
N ILE A 14 6.82 -6.24 -1.14
CA ILE A 14 6.29 -5.50 0.01
C ILE A 14 7.09 -4.23 0.26
N ALA A 15 8.42 -4.31 0.32
CA ALA A 15 9.28 -3.17 0.59
C ALA A 15 9.15 -2.09 -0.49
N ALA A 16 9.15 -2.48 -1.77
CA ALA A 16 8.98 -1.56 -2.89
C ALA A 16 7.60 -0.89 -2.87
N GLY A 17 6.54 -1.68 -2.66
CA GLY A 17 5.18 -1.18 -2.53
C GLY A 17 5.04 -0.21 -1.35
N LEU A 18 5.54 -0.60 -0.18
CA LEU A 18 5.49 0.20 1.04
C LEU A 18 6.22 1.54 0.86
N TRP A 19 7.43 1.52 0.32
CA TRP A 19 8.22 2.72 0.08
C TRP A 19 7.52 3.68 -0.89
N LEU A 20 7.02 3.17 -2.02
CA LEU A 20 6.30 3.98 -3.00
C LEU A 20 4.97 4.50 -2.43
N GLY A 21 4.26 3.66 -1.70
CA GLY A 21 3.00 3.98 -1.04
C GLY A 21 3.16 5.10 -0.01
N LEU A 22 4.17 5.01 0.85
CA LEU A 22 4.47 6.05 1.86
C LEU A 22 4.76 7.40 1.19
N ARG A 23 5.63 7.41 0.17
CA ARG A 23 5.99 8.63 -0.55
C ARG A 23 4.80 9.23 -1.30
N THR A 24 3.98 8.39 -1.91
CA THR A 24 2.80 8.84 -2.66
C THR A 24 1.71 9.32 -1.71
N GLY A 25 1.45 8.59 -0.62
CA GLY A 25 0.49 8.98 0.42
C GLY A 25 0.83 10.33 1.03
N GLY A 26 2.09 10.56 1.39
CA GLY A 26 2.53 11.86 1.94
C GLY A 26 2.30 13.04 0.98
N ARG A 27 2.38 12.80 -0.34
CA ARG A 27 2.07 13.82 -1.37
C ARG A 27 0.57 14.08 -1.53
N LEU A 28 -0.28 13.17 -1.07
CA LEU A 28 -1.73 13.29 -1.15
C LEU A 28 -2.32 13.94 0.11
N GLN A 29 -1.54 14.09 1.19
CA GLN A 29 -1.99 14.66 2.46
C GLN A 29 -2.62 16.05 2.25
N GLY A 30 -3.80 16.27 2.86
CA GLY A 30 -4.59 17.50 2.69
C GLY A 30 -5.29 17.64 1.33
N GLY A 31 -5.10 16.69 0.41
CA GLY A 31 -5.76 16.62 -0.88
C GLY A 31 -7.12 15.91 -0.86
N GLN A 32 -7.78 15.90 -2.02
CA GLN A 32 -9.09 15.28 -2.19
C GLN A 32 -9.02 13.75 -2.04
N ALA A 33 -9.92 13.18 -1.23
CA ALA A 33 -9.91 11.76 -0.86
C ALA A 33 -10.02 10.79 -2.05
N TRP A 34 -10.64 11.17 -3.17
CA TRP A 34 -10.73 10.30 -4.35
C TRP A 34 -9.35 9.99 -4.95
N ARG A 35 -8.37 10.90 -4.83
CA ARG A 35 -7.00 10.67 -5.33
C ARG A 35 -6.32 9.56 -4.55
N TYR A 36 -6.56 9.52 -3.24
CA TYR A 36 -6.11 8.44 -2.37
C TYR A 36 -6.70 7.09 -2.80
N TRP A 37 -8.01 7.02 -3.04
CA TRP A 37 -8.66 5.79 -3.50
C TRP A 37 -8.21 5.36 -4.89
N MET A 38 -8.00 6.29 -5.81
CA MET A 38 -7.43 6.01 -7.12
C MET A 38 -6.02 5.42 -7.01
N CYS A 39 -5.16 5.97 -6.15
CA CYS A 39 -3.83 5.39 -5.93
C CYS A 39 -3.88 3.98 -5.31
N ASN A 40 -4.84 3.68 -4.44
CA ASN A 40 -5.05 2.32 -3.94
C ASN A 40 -5.47 1.36 -5.06
N ALA A 41 -6.40 1.79 -5.92
CA ALA A 41 -6.82 1.00 -7.08
C ALA A 41 -5.63 0.73 -8.02
N LEU A 42 -4.78 1.73 -8.29
CA LEU A 42 -3.58 1.57 -9.11
C LEU A 42 -2.55 0.63 -8.48
N ALA A 43 -2.36 0.68 -7.15
CA ALA A 43 -1.47 -0.25 -6.45
C ALA A 43 -1.98 -1.71 -6.53
N LEU A 44 -3.30 -1.90 -6.43
CA LEU A 44 -3.92 -3.22 -6.57
C LEU A 44 -3.80 -3.72 -8.02
N ILE A 45 -4.20 -2.93 -9.00
CA ILE A 45 -4.14 -3.28 -10.42
C ILE A 45 -2.70 -3.56 -10.84
N GLY A 46 -1.75 -2.72 -10.43
CA GLY A 46 -0.34 -2.88 -10.75
C GLY A 46 0.23 -4.21 -10.24
N GLY A 47 0.03 -4.52 -8.96
CA GLY A 47 0.50 -5.80 -8.42
C GLY A 47 -0.25 -7.02 -8.97
N MET A 48 -1.55 -6.89 -9.27
CA MET A 48 -2.32 -7.95 -9.92
C MET A 48 -1.84 -8.21 -11.36
N LEU A 49 -1.44 -7.17 -12.09
CA LEU A 49 -0.82 -7.31 -13.41
C LEU A 49 0.50 -8.07 -13.32
N PHE A 50 1.36 -7.75 -12.35
CA PHE A 50 2.59 -8.54 -12.10
C PHE A 50 2.28 -9.98 -11.69
N ALA A 51 1.25 -10.19 -10.86
CA ALA A 51 0.75 -11.52 -10.49
C ALA A 51 0.36 -12.34 -11.72
N PHE A 52 -0.47 -11.77 -12.58
CA PHE A 52 -0.94 -12.40 -13.80
C PHE A 52 0.20 -12.70 -14.77
N LEU A 53 1.09 -11.74 -15.03
CA LEU A 53 2.25 -11.93 -15.91
C LEU A 53 3.20 -12.99 -15.38
N GLY A 54 3.44 -13.03 -14.06
CA GLY A 54 4.24 -14.07 -13.43
C GLY A 54 3.65 -15.46 -13.64
N GLN A 55 2.33 -15.63 -13.53
CA GLN A 55 1.68 -16.90 -13.84
C GLN A 55 1.78 -17.25 -15.32
N LEU A 56 1.57 -16.28 -16.22
CA LEU A 56 1.58 -16.50 -17.67
C LEU A 56 2.93 -17.04 -18.19
N VAL A 57 4.05 -16.58 -17.60
CA VAL A 57 5.41 -17.00 -18.01
C VAL A 57 6.03 -18.06 -17.09
N GLY A 58 5.27 -18.59 -16.12
CA GLY A 58 5.76 -19.57 -15.14
C GLY A 58 6.73 -19.00 -14.09
N ALA A 59 6.86 -17.68 -13.97
CA ALA A 59 7.69 -17.01 -12.98
C ALA A 59 6.91 -16.76 -11.67
N GLN A 60 6.77 -17.80 -10.84
CA GLN A 60 6.05 -17.72 -9.56
C GLN A 60 6.59 -16.61 -8.63
N TRP A 61 7.90 -16.37 -8.62
CA TRP A 61 8.52 -15.32 -7.82
C TRP A 61 8.02 -13.92 -8.21
N LEU A 62 7.80 -13.67 -9.51
CA LEU A 62 7.26 -12.40 -9.99
C LEU A 62 5.81 -12.24 -9.54
N ALA A 63 5.07 -13.35 -9.55
CA ALA A 63 3.68 -13.30 -9.12
C ALA A 63 3.55 -12.97 -7.62
N VAL A 64 4.36 -13.62 -6.79
CA VAL A 64 4.44 -13.36 -5.35
C VAL A 64 4.93 -11.94 -5.06
N ALA A 65 5.93 -11.45 -5.80
CA ALA A 65 6.38 -10.06 -5.67
C ALA A 65 5.27 -9.06 -6.02
N GLY A 66 4.46 -9.34 -7.05
CA GLY A 66 3.30 -8.52 -7.42
C GLY A 66 2.27 -8.40 -6.31
N LEU A 67 1.91 -9.52 -5.68
CA LEU A 67 0.99 -9.54 -4.53
C LEU A 67 1.57 -8.77 -3.34
N GLY A 68 2.86 -8.99 -3.04
CA GLY A 68 3.58 -8.25 -2.01
C GLY A 68 3.57 -6.74 -2.27
N PHE A 69 3.79 -6.33 -3.51
CA PHE A 69 3.73 -4.94 -3.94
C PHE A 69 2.36 -4.30 -3.73
N SER A 70 1.26 -4.98 -4.07
CA SER A 70 -0.09 -4.46 -3.79
C SER A 70 -0.34 -4.27 -2.30
N GLY A 71 -0.01 -5.29 -1.48
CA GLY A 71 -0.19 -5.22 -0.03
C GLY A 71 0.66 -4.13 0.61
N GLY A 72 1.94 -4.07 0.26
CA GLY A 72 2.86 -3.01 0.68
C GLY A 72 2.40 -1.63 0.22
N GLY A 73 1.95 -1.50 -1.03
CA GLY A 73 1.47 -0.26 -1.63
C GLY A 73 0.27 0.34 -0.92
N ILE A 74 -0.79 -0.45 -0.70
CA ILE A 74 -1.99 -0.03 0.03
C ILE A 74 -1.65 0.35 1.47
N THR A 75 -0.81 -0.45 2.12
CA THR A 75 -0.33 -0.21 3.48
C THR A 75 0.45 1.10 3.56
N GLY A 76 1.41 1.30 2.65
CA GLY A 76 2.22 2.52 2.58
C GLY A 76 1.37 3.74 2.27
N LEU A 77 0.40 3.62 1.36
CA LEU A 77 -0.55 4.69 1.05
C LEU A 77 -1.35 5.10 2.28
N LYS A 78 -1.89 4.14 3.05
CA LYS A 78 -2.63 4.42 4.28
C LYS A 78 -1.77 5.23 5.27
N TYR A 79 -0.58 4.72 5.60
CA TYR A 79 0.28 5.37 6.59
C TYR A 79 0.88 6.67 6.10
N GLY A 80 1.20 6.78 4.81
CA GLY A 80 1.70 8.02 4.21
C GLY A 80 0.63 9.10 4.10
N TYR A 81 -0.61 8.74 3.77
CA TYR A 81 -1.71 9.70 3.66
C TYR A 81 -2.10 10.30 5.01
N GLY A 82 -1.98 9.52 6.09
CA GLY A 82 -2.05 10.02 7.46
C GLY A 82 -3.39 10.63 7.87
N ALA A 83 -4.47 10.37 7.12
CA ALA A 83 -5.80 10.89 7.38
C ALA A 83 -6.86 9.78 7.41
N ARG A 84 -7.90 10.00 8.24
CA ARG A 84 -9.03 9.08 8.40
C ARG A 84 -10.02 9.27 7.24
N VAL A 85 -10.00 8.36 6.27
CA VAL A 85 -10.94 8.40 5.13
C VAL A 85 -11.63 7.06 4.90
N GLY A 86 -12.94 7.11 4.64
CA GLY A 86 -13.77 5.95 4.31
C GLY A 86 -13.63 4.80 5.31
N VAL A 87 -13.28 3.60 4.81
CA VAL A 87 -13.05 2.39 5.63
C VAL A 87 -12.00 2.61 6.73
N TRP A 88 -10.99 3.45 6.51
CA TRP A 88 -9.96 3.69 7.52
C TRP A 88 -10.49 4.49 8.72
N ALA A 89 -11.46 5.37 8.49
CA ALA A 89 -12.14 6.06 9.60
C ALA A 89 -12.91 5.07 10.49
N ILE A 90 -13.52 4.03 9.90
CA ILE A 90 -14.20 2.96 10.63
C ILE A 90 -13.19 2.10 11.39
N HIS A 91 -12.13 1.65 10.70
CA HIS A 91 -11.03 0.90 11.30
C HIS A 91 -10.43 1.61 12.52
N ASP A 92 -10.11 2.90 12.39
CA ASP A 92 -9.49 3.67 13.46
C ASP A 92 -10.44 3.91 14.63
N ARG A 93 -11.75 4.05 14.35
CA ARG A 93 -12.78 4.13 15.38
C ARG A 93 -12.91 2.83 16.18
N LEU A 94 -12.84 1.68 15.51
CA LEU A 94 -12.87 0.36 16.16
C LEU A 94 -11.65 0.12 17.04
N LEU A 95 -10.46 0.57 16.59
CA LEU A 95 -9.22 0.40 17.34
C LEU A 95 -8.99 1.46 18.43
N ARG A 96 -9.92 2.39 18.65
CA ARG A 96 -9.77 3.52 19.59
C ARG A 96 -8.45 4.29 19.40
N SER A 97 -7.90 4.33 18.19
CA SER A 97 -6.70 5.12 17.88
C SER A 97 -6.96 6.64 17.86
N GLY A 98 -8.08 7.08 18.44
CA GLY A 98 -8.46 8.46 18.78
C GLY A 98 -7.56 9.11 19.82
N ASP A 99 -6.89 8.33 20.66
CA ASP A 99 -6.13 8.83 21.80
C ASP A 99 -4.64 9.10 21.49
N LEU A 100 -4.21 8.84 20.24
CA LEU A 100 -2.86 9.21 19.81
C LEU A 100 -2.83 10.70 19.43
N PRO A 101 -1.89 11.49 19.95
CA PRO A 101 -1.76 12.91 19.65
C PRO A 101 -1.75 13.13 18.14
N GLN A 102 -2.80 13.75 17.62
CA GLN A 102 -2.83 14.24 16.24
C GLN A 102 -1.96 15.50 16.25
N GLU A 103 -0.81 15.50 15.56
CA GLU A 103 -0.16 16.79 15.29
C GLU A 103 -1.18 17.67 14.56
N PRO A 104 -1.41 18.91 15.04
CA PRO A 104 -2.33 19.81 14.38
C PRO A 104 -1.85 20.00 12.94
N ALA A 105 -2.75 19.78 11.99
CA ALA A 105 -2.50 20.03 10.58
C ALA A 105 -1.87 21.42 10.44
N LYS A 106 -0.59 21.48 10.03
CA LYS A 106 0.09 22.74 9.74
C LYS A 106 -0.74 23.45 8.67
N ARG A 107 -1.50 24.46 9.09
CA ARG A 107 -2.19 25.38 8.18
C ARG A 107 -1.10 25.96 7.27
N ARG A 108 -1.14 25.60 5.99
CA ARG A 108 -0.43 26.31 4.93
C ARG A 108 -1.30 27.45 4.44
#